data_AF-A0A386AY22-F1
#
_entry.id   AF-A0A386AY22-F1
#
_cell.length_a   1.000
_cell.length_b   1.000
_cell.length_c   1.000
_cell.angle_alpha   90.00
_cell.angle_beta   90.00
_cell.angle_gamma   90.00
#
_symmetry.space_group_name_H-M   'P 1'
#
loop_
_entity.id
_entity.type
_entity.pdbx_description
1 polymer ?
#
loop_
_entity_poly.entity_id
_entity_poly.type
_entity_poly.pdbx_seq_one_letter_code
_entity_poly.pdbx_strand_id
1 'polypeptide(L)'
;MNSIFTTFIRNCKAIWFIKKKNFWNYFLIATCSLYCGFILGNLFGTFLNLLRTKITWDFNILIIIIFIFEILNYFIYKKKIFNTVILIILKNFQIGLLFGFFIDAFKVGS
;
A
#
# COMPACT_ATOMS: atom_id res chain seq x y z
N MET A 1 30.14 -36.12 20.21
CA MET A 1 29.51 -34.81 20.54
C MET A 1 29.60 -33.79 19.40
N ASN A 2 30.70 -33.69 18.64
CA ASN A 2 30.83 -32.67 17.59
C ASN A 2 29.87 -32.79 16.38
N SER A 3 29.45 -34.00 15.96
CA SER A 3 28.58 -34.11 14.78
C SER A 3 27.14 -33.65 15.05
N ILE A 4 26.62 -33.85 16.26
CA ILE A 4 25.26 -33.40 16.62
C ILE A 4 25.21 -31.87 16.67
N PHE A 5 26.25 -31.25 17.23
CA PHE A 5 26.36 -29.80 17.33
C PHE A 5 26.48 -29.11 15.96
N THR A 6 27.25 -29.67 15.03
CA THR A 6 27.36 -29.13 13.66
C THR A 6 26.06 -29.29 12.87
N THR A 7 25.32 -30.39 13.09
CA THR A 7 24.02 -30.60 12.44
C THR A 7 22.97 -29.63 12.97
N PHE A 8 23.00 -29.34 14.27
CA PHE A 8 22.13 -28.35 14.90
C PHE A 8 22.39 -26.93 14.37
N ILE A 9 23.66 -26.50 14.30
CA ILE A 9 24.05 -25.19 13.73
C ILE A 9 23.58 -25.07 12.27
N ARG A 10 23.73 -26.15 11.48
CA ARG A 10 23.30 -26.16 10.07
C ARG A 10 21.79 -25.98 9.94
N ASN A 11 21.00 -26.67 10.78
CA ASN A 11 19.53 -26.51 10.80
C ASN A 11 19.10 -25.11 11.24
N CYS A 12 19.72 -24.54 12.29
CA CYS A 12 19.44 -23.17 12.70
C CYS A 12 19.73 -22.16 11.57
N LYS A 13 20.85 -22.34 10.85
CA LYS A 13 21.22 -21.47 9.73
C LYS A 13 20.22 -21.61 8.57
N ALA A 14 19.78 -22.82 8.25
CA ALA A 14 18.77 -23.07 7.22
C ALA A 14 17.41 -22.41 7.55
N ILE A 15 16.94 -22.56 8.80
CA ILE A 15 15.70 -21.93 9.27
C ILE A 15 15.79 -20.40 9.19
N TRP A 16 16.94 -19.83 9.56
CA TRP A 16 17.18 -18.39 9.45
C TRP A 16 17.14 -17.91 8.00
N PHE A 17 17.76 -18.64 7.08
CA PHE A 17 17.73 -18.32 5.65
C PHE A 17 16.31 -18.37 5.07
N ILE A 18 15.50 -19.36 5.46
CA ILE A 18 14.11 -19.49 5.01
C ILE A 18 13.25 -18.32 5.53
N LYS A 19 13.38 -17.98 6.83
CA LYS A 19 12.68 -16.82 7.42
C LYS A 19 13.08 -15.52 6.74
N LYS A 20 14.36 -15.33 6.44
CA LYS A 20 14.88 -14.16 5.73
C LYS A 20 14.27 -14.04 4.33
N LYS A 21 14.21 -15.12 3.55
CA LYS A 21 13.61 -15.10 2.19
C LYS A 21 12.13 -14.70 2.22
N ASN A 22 11.36 -15.24 3.15
CA ASN A 22 9.94 -14.89 3.28
C ASN A 22 9.76 -13.41 3.68
N PHE A 23 10.62 -12.88 4.56
CA PHE A 23 10.60 -11.46 4.92
C PHE A 23 10.82 -10.56 3.70
N TRP A 24 11.82 -10.86 2.85
CA TRP A 24 12.08 -10.08 1.62
C TRP A 24 10.88 -10.07 0.68
N ASN A 25 10.17 -11.20 0.53
CA ASN A 25 8.99 -11.26 -0.33
C ASN A 25 7.86 -10.36 0.19
N TYR A 26 7.57 -10.37 1.50
CA TYR A 26 6.55 -9.48 2.08
C TYR A 26 6.96 -8.01 1.96
N PHE A 27 8.24 -7.71 2.17
CA PHE A 27 8.75 -6.36 2.01
C PHE A 27 8.63 -5.87 0.56
N LEU A 28 9.00 -6.68 -0.42
CA LEU A 28 8.89 -6.35 -1.84
C LEU A 28 7.44 -6.14 -2.28
N ILE A 29 6.50 -6.97 -1.80
CA ILE A 29 5.07 -6.80 -2.09
C ILE A 29 4.56 -5.48 -1.49
N ALA A 30 4.99 -5.14 -0.26
CA ALA A 30 4.62 -3.89 0.39
C ALA A 30 5.18 -2.67 -0.34
N THR A 31 6.45 -2.67 -0.73
CA THR A 31 7.06 -1.53 -1.45
C THR A 31 6.50 -1.37 -2.85
N CYS A 32 6.26 -2.47 -3.57
CA CYS A 32 5.63 -2.43 -4.90
C CYS A 32 4.21 -1.86 -4.83
N SER A 33 3.37 -2.35 -3.89
CA SER A 33 2.01 -1.84 -3.72
C SER A 33 1.96 -0.37 -3.30
N LEU A 34 2.88 0.07 -2.44
CA LEU A 34 3.03 1.48 -2.06
C LEU A 34 3.38 2.33 -3.29
N TYR A 35 4.37 1.91 -4.09
CA TYR A 35 4.79 2.66 -5.28
C TYR A 35 3.69 2.73 -6.35
N CYS A 36 2.96 1.64 -6.57
CA CYS A 36 1.77 1.64 -7.44
C CYS A 36 0.70 2.64 -6.95
N GLY A 37 0.42 2.65 -5.65
CA GLY A 37 -0.51 3.61 -5.05
C GLY A 37 -0.04 5.05 -5.25
N PHE A 38 1.25 5.30 -5.06
CA PHE A 38 1.87 6.62 -5.24
C PHE A 38 1.77 7.12 -6.69
N ILE A 39 2.10 6.29 -7.68
CA ILE A 39 1.97 6.64 -9.09
C ILE A 39 0.52 7.01 -9.43
N LEU A 40 -0.44 6.20 -8.96
CA LEU A 40 -1.87 6.47 -9.20
C LEU A 40 -2.34 7.74 -8.50
N GLY A 41 -1.86 8.00 -7.27
CA GLY A 41 -2.13 9.24 -6.55
C GLY A 41 -1.68 10.47 -7.34
N ASN A 42 -0.47 10.44 -7.91
CA ASN A 42 0.05 11.55 -8.73
C ASN A 42 -0.69 11.69 -10.08
N LEU A 43 -1.12 10.57 -10.68
CA LEU A 43 -1.96 10.61 -11.89
C LEU A 43 -3.36 11.17 -11.62
N PHE A 44 -3.85 11.04 -10.39
CA PHE A 44 -5.17 11.53 -10.02
C PHE A 44 -5.25 13.06 -10.05
N GLY A 45 -4.15 13.77 -9.77
CA GLY A 45 -4.08 15.23 -9.85
C GLY A 45 -4.42 15.77 -11.24
N THR A 46 -3.88 15.14 -12.29
CA THR A 46 -4.19 15.51 -13.68
C THR A 46 -5.62 15.13 -14.06
N PHE A 47 -6.11 13.98 -13.56
CA PHE A 47 -7.50 13.56 -13.75
C PHE A 47 -8.50 14.49 -13.03
N LEU A 48 -8.16 14.99 -11.85
CA LEU A 48 -8.94 15.95 -11.06
C LEU A 48 -9.20 17.24 -11.85
N ASN A 49 -8.20 17.74 -12.56
CA ASN A 49 -8.36 18.93 -13.39
C ASN A 49 -9.36 18.70 -14.54
N LEU A 50 -9.35 17.50 -15.14
CA LEU A 50 -10.36 17.10 -16.12
C LEU A 50 -11.75 16.97 -15.50
N LEU A 51 -11.86 16.42 -14.29
CA LEU A 51 -13.14 16.33 -13.57
C LEU A 51 -13.70 17.71 -13.19
N ARG A 52 -12.86 18.64 -12.76
CA ARG A 52 -13.25 20.02 -12.43
C ARG A 52 -13.88 20.77 -13.61
N THR A 53 -13.43 20.52 -14.84
CA THR A 53 -14.08 21.12 -16.02
C THR A 53 -15.49 20.60 -16.28
N LYS A 54 -15.83 19.40 -15.79
CA LYS A 54 -17.15 18.77 -15.96
C LYS A 54 -18.07 18.95 -14.75
N ILE A 55 -17.51 19.07 -13.55
CA ILE A 55 -18.22 19.17 -12.28
C ILE A 55 -18.00 20.56 -11.71
N THR A 56 -19.07 21.35 -11.61
CA THR A 56 -19.03 22.78 -11.29
C THR A 56 -18.70 23.09 -9.83
N TRP A 57 -18.73 22.12 -8.92
CA TRP A 57 -18.49 22.35 -7.50
C TRP A 57 -17.40 21.44 -6.93
N ASP A 58 -16.27 22.05 -6.52
CA ASP A 58 -15.14 21.35 -5.90
C ASP A 58 -15.53 20.57 -4.64
N PHE A 59 -16.57 21.03 -3.92
CA PHE A 59 -17.09 20.34 -2.73
C PHE A 59 -17.67 18.96 -3.07
N ASN A 60 -18.34 18.81 -4.22
CA ASN A 60 -18.85 17.49 -4.64
C ASN A 60 -17.70 16.52 -4.92
N ILE A 61 -16.62 17.01 -5.50
CA ILE A 61 -15.43 16.20 -5.77
C ILE A 61 -14.81 15.72 -4.45
N LEU A 62 -14.70 16.62 -3.46
CA LEU A 62 -14.18 16.30 -2.14
C LEU A 62 -15.06 15.26 -1.41
N ILE A 63 -16.39 15.39 -1.45
CA ILE A 63 -17.30 14.38 -0.89
C ILE A 63 -17.11 13.02 -1.55
N ILE A 64 -17.01 12.97 -2.89
CA ILE A 64 -16.79 11.72 -3.62
C ILE A 64 -15.47 11.07 -3.20
N ILE A 65 -14.40 11.84 -3.05
CA ILE A 65 -13.10 11.33 -2.60
C ILE A 65 -13.20 10.75 -1.18
N ILE A 66 -13.82 11.47 -0.25
CA ILE A 66 -14.03 10.99 1.13
C ILE A 66 -14.83 9.69 1.14
N PHE A 67 -15.91 9.63 0.36
CA PHE A 67 -16.76 8.44 0.25
C PHE A 67 -16.00 7.22 -0.31
N ILE A 68 -15.16 7.42 -1.32
CA ILE A 68 -14.28 6.35 -1.86
C ILE A 68 -13.32 5.85 -0.77
N PHE A 69 -12.72 6.74 0.02
CA PHE A 69 -11.83 6.35 1.12
C PHE A 69 -12.56 5.61 2.24
N GLU A 70 -13.80 5.99 2.55
CA GLU A 70 -14.62 5.29 3.53
C GLU A 70 -14.96 3.86 3.06
N ILE A 71 -15.29 3.69 1.77
CA ILE A 71 -15.49 2.37 1.17
C ILE A 71 -14.21 1.53 1.24
N LEU A 72 -13.05 2.10 0.87
CA LEU A 72 -11.76 1.40 0.96
C LEU A 72 -11.44 0.99 2.40
N ASN A 73 -11.65 1.89 3.36
CA ASN A 73 -11.46 1.60 4.78
C ASN A 73 -12.39 0.47 5.26
N TYR A 74 -13.66 0.50 4.86
CA TYR A 74 -14.61 -0.58 5.18
C TYR A 74 -14.09 -1.95 4.72
N PHE A 75 -13.57 -2.04 3.48
CA PHE A 75 -12.99 -3.29 2.98
C PHE A 75 -11.74 -3.74 3.75
N ILE A 76 -10.89 -2.79 4.17
CA ILE A 76 -9.66 -3.10 4.91
C ILE A 76 -9.96 -3.57 6.34
N TYR A 77 -10.92 -2.95 7.02
CA TYR A 77 -11.25 -3.28 8.41
C TYR A 77 -12.17 -4.48 8.55
N LYS A 78 -12.96 -4.82 7.52
CA LYS A 78 -13.78 -6.04 7.51
C LYS A 78 -12.91 -7.29 7.22
N LYS A 79 -12.11 -7.64 8.22
CA LYS A 79 -11.06 -8.68 8.20
C LYS A 79 -11.54 -10.09 7.81
N LYS A 80 -12.85 -10.35 7.82
CA LYS A 80 -13.45 -11.68 7.58
C LYS A 80 -13.49 -12.09 6.09
N ILE A 81 -13.22 -11.16 5.16
CA ILE A 81 -13.41 -11.39 3.70
C ILE A 81 -12.10 -11.58 2.93
N PHE A 82 -10.97 -11.01 3.37
CA PHE A 82 -9.74 -10.98 2.58
C PHE A 82 -8.57 -11.74 3.20
N ASN A 83 -7.74 -12.30 2.32
CA ASN A 83 -6.46 -12.91 2.69
C ASN A 83 -5.49 -11.85 3.26
N THR A 84 -4.62 -12.25 4.17
CA THR A 84 -3.65 -11.37 4.86
C THR A 84 -2.74 -10.62 3.89
N VAL A 85 -2.34 -11.25 2.78
CA VAL A 85 -1.52 -10.63 1.72
C VAL A 85 -2.28 -9.50 1.01
N ILE A 86 -3.56 -9.71 0.68
CA ILE A 86 -4.39 -8.72 -0.01
C ILE A 86 -4.63 -7.51 0.89
N LEU A 87 -4.85 -7.76 2.19
CA LEU A 87 -4.97 -6.67 3.17
C LEU A 87 -3.69 -5.84 3.29
N ILE A 88 -2.52 -6.47 3.23
CA ILE A 88 -1.22 -5.76 3.21
C ILE A 88 -1.11 -4.91 1.95
N ILE A 89 -1.45 -5.45 0.78
CA ILE A 89 -1.42 -4.72 -0.50
C ILE A 89 -2.37 -3.52 -0.46
N LEU A 90 -3.64 -3.70 -0.06
CA LEU A 90 -4.64 -2.63 -0.02
C LEU A 90 -4.24 -1.50 0.94
N LYS A 91 -3.71 -1.83 2.12
CA LYS A 91 -3.25 -0.83 3.09
C LYS A 91 -2.08 -0.01 2.56
N ASN A 92 -1.06 -0.67 2.04
CA ASN A 92 0.12 0.02 1.49
C ASN A 92 -0.24 0.84 0.25
N PHE A 93 -1.14 0.33 -0.58
CA PHE A 93 -1.66 1.05 -1.73
C PHE A 93 -2.41 2.32 -1.32
N GLN A 94 -3.30 2.24 -0.32
CA GLN A 94 -4.03 3.40 0.20
C GLN A 94 -3.08 4.47 0.76
N ILE A 95 -2.05 4.06 1.50
CA ILE A 95 -1.02 4.97 2.02
C ILE A 95 -0.25 5.62 0.86
N GLY A 96 0.15 4.86 -0.15
CA GLY A 96 0.80 5.40 -1.34
C GLY A 96 -0.07 6.42 -2.08
N LEU A 97 -1.36 6.14 -2.22
CA LEU A 97 -2.33 7.03 -2.89
C LEU A 97 -2.52 8.34 -2.12
N LEU A 98 -2.67 8.28 -0.80
CA LEU A 98 -2.70 9.46 0.08
C LEU A 98 -1.41 10.28 -0.01
N PHE A 99 -0.25 9.61 -0.08
CA PHE A 99 1.04 10.28 -0.23
C PHE A 99 1.18 10.99 -1.57
N GLY A 100 0.66 10.41 -2.65
CA GLY A 100 0.59 11.06 -3.96
C GLY A 100 -0.30 12.31 -3.94
N PHE A 101 -1.50 12.21 -3.34
CA PHE A 101 -2.40 13.35 -3.18
C PHE A 101 -1.76 14.48 -2.36
N PHE A 102 -1.05 14.12 -1.29
CA PHE A 102 -0.33 15.07 -0.47
C PHE A 102 0.72 15.82 -1.30
N ILE A 103 1.57 15.12 -2.04
CA ILE A 103 2.62 15.75 -2.86
C ILE A 103 2.04 16.67 -3.93
N ASP A 104 0.96 16.27 -4.60
CA ASP A 104 0.33 17.11 -5.61
C ASP A 104 -0.32 18.36 -4.99
N ALA A 105 -0.92 18.24 -3.80
CA ALA A 105 -1.45 19.39 -3.06
C ALA A 105 -0.34 20.39 -2.65
N PHE A 106 0.84 19.91 -2.25
CA PHE A 106 2.00 20.79 -1.98
C PHE A 106 2.48 21.53 -3.23
N LYS A 107 2.46 20.87 -4.38
CA LYS A 107 2.89 21.47 -5.65
C LYS A 107 2.01 22.66 -6.07
N VAL A 108 0.71 22.62 -5.78
CA VAL A 108 -0.24 23.66 -6.18
C VAL A 108 -0.33 24.78 -5.11
N GLY A 109 0.15 24.52 -3.89
CA GLY A 109 0.12 25.47 -2.76
C GLY A 109 1.40 26.27 -2.54
N SER A 110 2.48 26.02 -3.29
CA SER A 110 3.72 26.81 -3.30
C SER A 110 3.72 27.86 -4.40
#